data_AF-A0A6B3IIK5-F1
#
_entry.id   AF-A0A6B3IIK5-F1
#
_cell.length_a   1.000
_cell.length_b   1.000
_cell.length_c   1.000
_cell.angle_alpha   90.00
_cell.angle_beta   90.00
_cell.angle_gamma   90.00
#
_symmetry.space_group_name_H-M   'P 1'
#
loop_
_entity.id
_entity.type
_entity.pdbx_description
1 polymer ?
#
loop_
_entity_poly.entity_id
_entity_poly.type
_entity_poly.pdbx_seq_one_letter_code
_entity_poly.pdbx_strand_id
1 'polypeptide(L)'
;YAWPVPATIAAGRVTAVRAVDALAVPGVHTVLTHDNAPALAEPEDPILAVLQSDRVPHHGWPIALVVADSPEAARTGAGRLLVEYESTEHDVTLTEDHPGLYTPEKANGGFPAVRKRGDFERSFAAAPVQVDATYRLTSLHNH
;
A
#
# COMPACT_ATOMS: atom_id res chain seq x y z
N TYR A 1 -4.14 -3.47 23.91
CA TYR A 1 -3.49 -4.07 22.72
C TYR A 1 -4.32 -3.79 21.50
N ALA A 2 -3.72 -3.84 20.31
CA ALA A 2 -4.43 -3.62 19.07
C ALA A 2 -3.95 -4.56 17.98
N TRP A 3 -4.85 -4.99 17.10
CA TRP A 3 -4.54 -5.86 15.96
C TRP A 3 -5.08 -5.25 14.66
N PRO A 4 -4.20 -4.87 13.72
CA PRO A 4 -4.63 -4.30 12.44
C PRO A 4 -5.24 -5.38 11.56
N VAL A 5 -6.25 -4.99 10.80
CA VAL A 5 -6.94 -5.86 9.83
C VAL A 5 -6.57 -5.34 8.44
N PRO A 6 -5.69 -6.05 7.72
CA PRO A 6 -5.31 -5.68 6.36
C PRO A 6 -6.42 -6.02 5.36
N ALA A 7 -6.55 -5.21 4.31
CA ALA A 7 -7.42 -5.47 3.17
C ALA A 7 -6.98 -6.73 2.42
N THR A 8 -7.96 -7.51 1.94
CA THR A 8 -7.73 -8.77 1.24
C THR A 8 -7.92 -8.67 -0.28
N ILE A 9 -8.24 -7.49 -0.81
CA ILE A 9 -8.38 -7.22 -2.24
C ILE A 9 -7.18 -6.43 -2.77
N ALA A 10 -6.91 -6.52 -4.07
CA ALA A 10 -5.82 -5.78 -4.70
C ALA A 10 -6.10 -4.27 -4.79
N ALA A 11 -7.32 -3.87 -5.16
CA ALA A 11 -7.74 -2.46 -5.19
C ALA A 11 -9.26 -2.37 -5.10
N GLY A 12 -9.77 -1.26 -4.55
CA GLY A 12 -11.19 -0.98 -4.50
C GLY A 12 -11.57 -0.14 -3.28
N ARG A 13 -12.68 -0.51 -2.63
CA ARG A 13 -13.16 0.13 -1.40
C ARG A 13 -13.89 -0.84 -0.48
N VAL A 14 -13.89 -0.54 0.81
CA VAL A 14 -14.69 -1.24 1.83
C VAL A 14 -16.11 -0.70 1.79
N THR A 15 -17.09 -1.58 1.61
CA THR A 15 -18.51 -1.20 1.59
C THR A 15 -19.19 -1.42 2.93
N ALA A 16 -18.71 -2.37 3.73
CA ALA A 16 -19.17 -2.59 5.09
C ALA A 16 -18.13 -3.33 5.95
N VAL A 17 -18.12 -3.05 7.25
CA VAL A 17 -17.42 -3.82 8.27
C VAL A 17 -18.43 -4.29 9.31
N ARG A 18 -18.69 -5.60 9.39
CA ARG A 18 -19.56 -6.19 10.41
C ARG A 18 -18.71 -6.62 11.59
N ALA A 19 -18.89 -5.91 12.71
CA ALA A 19 -18.09 -6.07 13.92
C ALA A 19 -18.76 -6.87 15.04
N VAL A 20 -20.00 -7.34 14.86
CA VAL A 20 -20.80 -7.98 15.93
C VAL A 20 -20.06 -9.16 16.58
N ASP A 21 -19.54 -10.08 15.77
CA ASP A 21 -18.83 -11.26 16.29
C ASP A 21 -17.46 -10.91 16.88
N ALA A 22 -16.82 -9.86 16.39
CA ALA A 22 -15.55 -9.37 16.95
C ALA A 22 -15.74 -8.74 18.33
N LEU A 23 -16.78 -7.92 18.49
CA LEU A 23 -17.14 -7.27 19.76
C LEU A 23 -17.67 -8.26 20.80
N ALA A 24 -18.17 -9.43 20.37
CA ALA A 24 -18.58 -10.51 21.27
C ALA A 24 -17.39 -11.30 21.87
N VAL A 25 -16.16 -11.12 21.36
CA VAL A 25 -14.96 -11.77 21.92
C VAL A 25 -14.62 -11.15 23.27
N PRO A 26 -14.52 -11.94 24.36
CA PRO A 26 -14.16 -11.42 25.67
C PRO A 26 -12.85 -10.62 25.64
N GLY A 27 -12.89 -9.42 26.20
CA GLY A 27 -11.75 -8.50 26.25
C GLY A 27 -11.60 -7.59 25.02
N VAL A 28 -12.42 -7.74 23.97
CA VAL A 28 -12.48 -6.75 22.87
C VAL A 28 -13.33 -5.55 23.30
N HIS A 29 -12.76 -4.36 23.13
CA HIS A 29 -13.41 -3.09 23.52
C HIS A 29 -14.07 -2.40 22.35
N THR A 30 -13.38 -2.34 21.21
CA THR A 30 -13.85 -1.62 20.03
C THR A 30 -13.16 -2.08 18.77
N VAL A 31 -13.77 -1.73 17.64
CA VAL A 31 -13.23 -1.89 16.29
C VAL A 31 -13.21 -0.51 15.65
N LEU A 32 -12.01 0.01 15.39
CA LEU A 32 -11.85 1.25 14.64
C LEU A 32 -11.87 0.95 13.15
N THR A 33 -12.57 1.79 12.40
CA THR A 33 -12.72 1.76 10.94
C THR A 33 -12.71 3.21 10.44
N HIS A 34 -12.79 3.42 9.13
CA HIS A 34 -12.91 4.77 8.59
C HIS A 34 -14.15 5.55 9.08
N ASP A 35 -15.19 4.86 9.55
CA ASP A 35 -16.43 5.49 10.02
C ASP A 35 -16.31 6.11 11.42
N ASN A 36 -15.38 5.63 12.26
CA ASN A 36 -15.31 6.00 13.68
C ASN A 36 -13.89 6.29 14.18
N ALA A 37 -12.86 6.12 13.34
CA ALA A 37 -11.49 6.48 13.72
C ALA A 37 -11.39 7.99 13.96
N PRO A 38 -10.59 8.44 14.94
CA PRO A 38 -10.29 9.85 15.10
C PRO A 38 -9.71 10.44 13.82
N ALA A 39 -10.13 11.67 13.50
CA ALA A 39 -9.57 12.41 12.39
C ALA A 39 -8.08 12.70 12.63
N LEU A 40 -7.25 12.38 11.64
CA LEU A 40 -5.84 12.75 11.63
C LEU A 40 -5.66 14.12 10.96
N ALA A 41 -4.59 14.82 11.33
CA ALA A 41 -4.13 15.94 10.51
C ALA A 41 -3.76 15.41 9.11
N GLU A 42 -3.97 16.24 8.08
CA GLU A 42 -3.62 15.87 6.70
C GLU A 42 -2.12 15.53 6.62
N PRO A 43 -1.76 14.27 6.30
CA PRO A 43 -0.37 13.86 6.30
C PRO A 43 0.34 14.29 5.02
N GLU A 44 1.63 14.59 5.11
CA GLU A 44 2.46 14.84 3.92
C GLU A 44 2.57 13.60 3.02
N ASP A 45 2.52 12.41 3.63
CA ASP A 45 2.49 11.14 2.93
C ASP A 45 1.09 10.51 3.02
N PRO A 46 0.36 10.36 1.89
CA PRO A 46 -0.95 9.74 1.86
C PRO A 46 -1.01 8.33 2.46
N ILE A 47 0.11 7.59 2.53
CA ILE A 47 0.13 6.26 3.16
C ILE A 47 -0.16 6.32 4.67
N LEU A 48 0.03 7.49 5.29
CA LEU A 48 -0.21 7.71 6.71
C LEU A 48 -1.68 8.07 7.02
N ALA A 49 -2.53 8.24 6.01
CA ALA A 49 -3.96 8.49 6.15
C ALA A 49 -4.76 7.22 6.54
N VAL A 50 -4.25 6.48 7.52
CA VAL A 50 -4.77 5.18 7.94
C VAL A 50 -6.14 5.32 8.59
N LEU A 51 -7.10 4.49 8.15
CA LEU A 51 -8.50 4.55 8.57
C LEU A 51 -9.15 5.93 8.39
N GLN A 52 -8.72 6.73 7.40
CA GLN A 52 -9.34 8.03 7.10
C GLN A 52 -10.26 7.99 5.86
N SER A 53 -10.34 6.84 5.19
CA SER A 53 -11.15 6.62 3.99
C SER A 53 -11.50 5.13 3.85
N ASP A 54 -12.58 4.84 3.11
CA ASP A 54 -12.99 3.48 2.76
C ASP A 54 -12.14 2.86 1.62
N ARG A 55 -11.26 3.64 0.99
CA ARG A 55 -10.46 3.19 -0.15
C ARG A 55 -9.41 2.14 0.22
N VAL A 56 -9.25 1.17 -0.67
CA VAL A 56 -8.19 0.15 -0.63
C VAL A 56 -7.26 0.38 -1.82
N PRO A 57 -6.10 1.03 -1.62
CA PRO A 57 -5.14 1.29 -2.69
C PRO A 57 -4.31 0.06 -3.09
N HIS A 58 -4.12 -0.87 -2.16
CA HIS A 58 -3.39 -2.12 -2.39
C HIS A 58 -3.80 -3.20 -1.38
N HIS A 59 -3.53 -4.46 -1.71
CA HIS A 59 -3.60 -5.56 -0.75
C HIS A 59 -2.74 -5.28 0.48
N GLY A 60 -3.25 -5.57 1.68
CA GLY A 60 -2.53 -5.31 2.92
C GLY A 60 -2.86 -3.96 3.58
N TRP A 61 -3.57 -3.07 2.90
CA TRP A 61 -3.91 -1.75 3.44
C TRP A 61 -4.72 -1.86 4.75
N PRO A 62 -4.40 -1.12 5.82
CA PRO A 62 -5.15 -1.22 7.07
C PRO A 62 -6.58 -0.67 6.91
N ILE A 63 -7.56 -1.54 7.10
CA ILE A 63 -9.00 -1.21 6.94
C ILE A 63 -9.78 -1.22 8.26
N ALA A 64 -9.25 -1.90 9.28
CA ALA A 64 -9.77 -1.82 10.64
C ALA A 64 -8.66 -2.04 11.68
N LEU A 65 -8.94 -1.65 12.93
CA LEU A 65 -8.08 -1.92 14.08
C LEU A 65 -8.94 -2.43 15.24
N VAL A 66 -8.70 -3.67 15.68
CA VAL A 66 -9.39 -4.24 16.85
C VAL A 66 -8.61 -3.92 18.10
N VAL A 67 -9.25 -3.31 19.10
CA VAL A 67 -8.63 -2.92 20.37
C VAL A 67 -9.16 -3.81 21.49
N ALA A 68 -8.25 -4.37 22.29
CA ALA A 68 -8.59 -5.35 23.32
C ALA A 68 -7.63 -5.34 24.53
N ASP A 69 -8.03 -6.02 25.60
CA ASP A 69 -7.25 -6.23 26.84
C ASP A 69 -5.98 -7.06 26.65
N SER A 70 -5.93 -7.92 25.63
CA SER A 70 -4.78 -8.79 25.34
C SER A 70 -4.52 -8.88 23.83
N PRO A 71 -3.29 -9.24 23.41
CA PRO A 71 -2.99 -9.45 21.99
C PRO A 71 -3.75 -10.66 21.41
N GLU A 72 -4.01 -11.70 22.20
CA GLU A 72 -4.81 -12.86 21.79
C GLU A 72 -6.27 -12.48 21.55
N ALA A 73 -6.85 -11.68 22.45
CA ALA A 73 -8.22 -11.16 22.29
C ALA A 73 -8.32 -10.25 21.05
N ALA A 74 -7.36 -9.34 20.84
CA ALA A 74 -7.33 -8.46 19.66
C ALA A 74 -7.22 -9.26 18.36
N ARG A 75 -6.32 -10.25 18.29
CA ARG A 75 -6.16 -11.12 17.14
C ARG A 75 -7.40 -11.98 16.88
N THR A 76 -8.03 -12.49 17.94
CA THR A 76 -9.24 -13.30 17.84
C THR A 76 -10.40 -12.44 17.33
N GLY A 77 -10.60 -11.24 17.87
CA GLY A 77 -11.60 -10.29 17.37
C GLY A 77 -11.36 -9.90 15.91
N ALA A 78 -10.12 -9.64 15.52
CA ALA A 78 -9.77 -9.34 14.12
C ALA A 78 -10.17 -10.47 13.16
N GLY A 79 -9.96 -11.73 13.56
CA GLY A 79 -10.37 -12.91 12.79
C GLY A 79 -11.89 -13.14 12.71
N ARG A 80 -12.70 -12.38 13.45
CA ARG A 80 -14.18 -12.48 13.47
C ARG A 80 -14.85 -11.36 12.67
N LEU A 81 -14.10 -10.40 12.14
CA LEU A 81 -14.67 -9.37 11.28
C LEU A 81 -15.11 -9.94 9.95
N LEU A 82 -16.31 -9.57 9.51
CA LEU A 82 -16.75 -9.76 8.14
C LEU A 82 -16.63 -8.41 7.41
N VAL A 83 -15.81 -8.38 6.36
CA VAL A 83 -15.59 -7.19 5.54
C VAL A 83 -16.15 -7.42 4.16
N GLU A 84 -16.99 -6.49 3.72
CA GLU A 84 -17.55 -6.44 2.38
C GLU A 84 -16.78 -5.42 1.55
N TYR A 85 -16.53 -5.74 0.28
CA TYR A 85 -15.74 -4.91 -0.63
C TYR A 85 -16.45 -4.69 -1.96
N GLU A 86 -16.10 -3.58 -2.59
CA GLU A 86 -16.29 -3.34 -4.01
C GLU A 86 -14.89 -3.29 -4.66
N SER A 87 -14.53 -4.32 -5.42
CA SER A 87 -13.23 -4.41 -6.07
C SER A 87 -13.21 -3.62 -7.38
N THR A 88 -12.07 -3.02 -7.69
CA THR A 88 -11.81 -2.36 -8.97
C THR A 88 -10.75 -3.11 -9.76
N GLU A 89 -10.71 -2.86 -11.06
CA GLU A 89 -9.56 -3.27 -11.88
C GLU A 89 -8.27 -2.66 -11.33
N HIS A 90 -7.17 -3.39 -11.48
CA HIS A 90 -5.84 -2.99 -11.03
C HIS A 90 -4.82 -3.40 -12.08
N ASP A 91 -3.79 -2.57 -12.23
CA ASP A 91 -2.62 -2.87 -13.03
C ASP A 91 -1.38 -2.87 -12.12
N VAL A 92 -0.74 -4.03 -12.02
CA VAL A 92 0.41 -4.28 -11.14
C VAL A 92 1.60 -4.87 -11.88
N THR A 93 1.48 -5.04 -13.20
CA THR A 93 2.55 -5.65 -13.99
C THR A 93 3.44 -4.56 -14.54
N LEU A 94 4.68 -4.50 -14.04
CA LEU A 94 5.66 -3.56 -14.56
C LEU A 94 6.24 -4.08 -15.88
N THR A 95 5.99 -3.38 -16.98
CA THR A 95 6.59 -3.65 -18.29
C THR A 95 7.23 -2.40 -18.89
N GLU A 96 8.21 -2.60 -19.77
CA GLU A 96 8.97 -1.52 -20.44
C GLU A 96 8.13 -0.81 -21.52
N ASP A 97 6.99 -1.38 -21.89
CA ASP A 97 6.03 -0.92 -22.90
C ASP A 97 4.66 -0.56 -22.31
N HIS A 98 4.54 -0.48 -20.99
CA HIS A 98 3.28 -0.21 -20.31
C HIS A 98 2.68 1.15 -20.76
N PRO A 99 1.38 1.23 -21.10
CA PRO A 99 0.78 2.44 -21.69
C PRO A 99 0.77 3.65 -20.75
N GLY A 100 0.80 3.40 -19.43
CA GLY A 100 0.91 4.41 -18.38
C GLY A 100 2.34 4.86 -18.04
N LEU A 101 3.36 4.51 -18.84
CA LEU A 101 4.73 4.96 -18.59
C LEU A 101 4.82 6.49 -18.65
N TYR A 102 5.48 7.06 -17.65
CA TYR A 102 5.78 8.48 -17.59
C TYR A 102 7.12 8.69 -16.91
N THR A 103 7.75 9.84 -17.17
CA THR A 103 8.94 10.28 -16.44
C THR A 103 8.52 11.25 -15.35
N PRO A 104 8.57 10.88 -14.06
CA PRO A 104 8.27 11.82 -12.98
C PRO A 104 9.36 12.90 -12.91
N GLU A 105 9.06 14.04 -12.28
CA GLU A 105 10.09 15.05 -12.03
C GLU A 105 11.18 14.52 -11.08
N LYS A 106 10.73 13.79 -10.04
CA LYS A 106 11.58 13.18 -9.02
C LYS A 106 11.28 11.69 -8.90
N ALA A 107 12.32 10.90 -8.65
CA ALA A 107 12.26 9.48 -8.34
C ALA A 107 13.09 9.18 -7.08
N ASN A 108 12.74 8.09 -6.39
CA ASN A 108 13.47 7.44 -5.28
C ASN A 108 14.26 8.39 -4.36
N GLY A 109 13.68 8.80 -3.22
CA GLY A 109 14.35 9.71 -2.28
C GLY A 109 14.40 11.18 -2.72
N GLY A 110 13.56 11.57 -3.68
CA GLY A 110 13.36 12.97 -4.09
C GLY A 110 14.39 13.50 -5.10
N PHE A 111 15.18 12.63 -5.72
CA PHE A 111 16.15 13.01 -6.74
C PHE A 111 15.52 13.16 -8.12
N PRO A 112 16.08 13.97 -9.05
CA PRO A 112 15.58 14.05 -10.41
C PRO A 112 15.52 12.67 -11.09
N ALA A 113 14.40 12.34 -11.73
CA ALA A 113 14.24 11.05 -12.40
C ALA A 113 15.17 10.88 -13.61
N VAL A 114 15.53 12.00 -14.25
CA VAL A 114 16.49 12.03 -15.35
C VAL A 114 17.72 12.82 -14.91
N ARG A 115 18.88 12.20 -15.04
CA ARG A 115 20.18 12.85 -14.85
C ARG A 115 20.97 12.74 -16.14
N LYS A 116 21.48 13.87 -16.64
CA LYS A 116 22.34 13.94 -17.82
C LYS A 116 23.68 14.58 -17.44
N ARG A 117 24.77 14.04 -17.96
CA ARG A 117 26.11 14.59 -17.78
C ARG A 117 26.90 14.41 -19.07
N GLY A 118 27.36 15.51 -19.66
CA GLY A 118 28.07 15.48 -20.94
C GLY A 118 27.19 15.07 -22.12
N ASP A 119 27.83 14.58 -23.18
CA ASP A 119 27.20 14.12 -24.43
C ASP A 119 27.34 12.59 -24.54
N PHE A 120 26.41 11.86 -23.92
CA PHE A 120 26.40 10.40 -23.91
C PHE A 120 26.33 9.82 -25.33
N GLU A 121 25.43 10.35 -26.16
CA GLU A 121 25.18 9.83 -27.51
C GLU A 121 26.45 9.85 -28.37
N ARG A 122 27.16 10.99 -28.38
CA ARG A 122 28.41 11.11 -29.11
C ARG A 122 29.50 10.19 -28.56
N SER A 123 29.65 10.14 -27.24
CA SER A 123 30.71 9.34 -26.62
C SER A 123 30.46 7.84 -26.76
N PHE A 124 29.22 7.38 -26.61
CA PHE A 124 28.85 5.98 -26.77
C PHE A 124 29.05 5.53 -28.23
N ALA A 125 28.61 6.32 -29.22
CA ALA A 125 28.78 6.01 -30.64
C ALA A 125 30.25 5.89 -31.08
N ALA A 126 31.17 6.62 -30.44
CA ALA A 126 32.60 6.59 -30.75
C ALA A 126 33.39 5.53 -29.96
N ALA A 127 32.76 4.81 -29.03
CA ALA A 127 33.44 3.86 -28.16
C ALA A 127 33.92 2.61 -28.94
N PRO A 128 35.15 2.13 -28.70
CA PRO A 128 35.67 0.92 -29.38
C PRO A 128 34.94 -0.36 -28.96
N VAL A 129 34.25 -0.34 -27.82
CA VAL A 129 33.40 -1.42 -27.32
C VAL A 129 32.12 -0.81 -26.75
N GLN A 130 30.97 -1.35 -27.14
CA GLN A 130 29.65 -0.94 -26.68
C GLN A 130 28.96 -2.16 -26.06
N VAL A 131 28.30 -1.96 -24.92
CA VAL A 131 27.47 -2.99 -24.28
C VAL A 131 26.12 -2.36 -23.99
N ASP A 132 25.08 -2.98 -24.54
CA ASP A 132 23.69 -2.64 -24.30
C ASP A 132 22.99 -3.90 -23.78
N ALA A 133 22.46 -3.82 -22.56
CA ALA A 133 21.88 -4.96 -21.86
C ALA A 133 20.80 -4.50 -20.88
N THR A 134 19.68 -5.22 -20.88
CA THR A 134 18.57 -5.02 -19.94
C THR A 134 18.69 -5.99 -18.78
N TYR A 135 18.60 -5.47 -17.55
CA TYR A 135 18.53 -6.27 -16.32
C TYR A 135 17.16 -6.10 -15.67
N ARG A 136 16.58 -7.21 -15.22
CA ARG A 136 15.35 -7.21 -14.42
C ARG A 136 15.68 -7.69 -13.01
N LEU A 137 15.39 -6.84 -12.03
CA LEU A 137 15.59 -7.14 -10.62
C LEU A 137 14.23 -7.36 -9.98
N THR A 138 14.10 -8.40 -9.16
CA THR A 138 12.90 -8.64 -8.37
C THR A 138 12.86 -7.69 -7.16
N SER A 139 11.67 -7.49 -6.61
CA SER A 139 11.48 -6.72 -5.37
C SER A 139 12.29 -7.33 -4.22
N LEU A 140 13.05 -6.50 -3.52
CA LEU A 140 13.70 -6.85 -2.26
C LEU A 140 12.74 -6.57 -1.10
N HIS A 141 12.71 -7.46 -0.11
CA HIS A 141 12.03 -7.22 1.16
C HIS A 141 13.07 -7.21 2.27
N ASN A 142 12.98 -6.25 3.19
CA ASN A 142 13.80 -6.26 4.40
C ASN A 142 13.32 -7.41 5.30
N HIS A 143 14.27 -8.20 5.80
CA HIS A 143 14.02 -9.23 6.81
C HIS A 143 13.92 -8.61 8.21
#